data_AF-A0A1Z4LI43-F1
#
_entry.id   AF-A0A1Z4LI43-F1
#
_cell.length_a   1.000
_cell.length_b   1.000
_cell.length_c   1.000
_cell.angle_alpha   90.00
_cell.angle_beta   90.00
_cell.angle_gamma   90.00
#
_symmetry.space_group_name_H-M   'P 1'
#
loop_
_entity.id
_entity.type
_entity.pdbx_description
1 polymer ?
#
loop_
_entity_poly.entity_id
_entity_poly.type
_entity_poly.pdbx_seq_one_letter_code
_entity_poly.pdbx_strand_id
1 'polypeptide(L)'
;MDLDNWINIAKEVGAISEDGCEFSSSTMACEAIEILLGKDNLKEAVRYYVAHKPGKELLRGVLWQLHPYSAMEECYKIFKESNNLDEKIDAIELLRVVADKRVLKWVPEFLEHENPGIQNWGIGVVDQLLFSHLCDEEDVIEILDKARNHSSKYVREKAEEMYLIFNTEEDLEQIDTES
;
A
#
# COMPACT_ATOMS: atom_id res chain seq x y z
N MET A 1 -12.92 11.97 -22.74
CA MET A 1 -11.77 12.50 -21.99
C MET A 1 -11.45 13.85 -22.59
N ASP A 2 -11.56 14.91 -21.81
CA ASP A 2 -11.22 16.25 -22.26
C ASP A 2 -9.71 16.43 -22.14
N LEU A 3 -9.01 16.29 -23.27
CA LEU A 3 -7.55 16.43 -23.33
C LEU A 3 -7.11 17.89 -23.13
N ASP A 4 -8.03 18.86 -23.19
CA ASP A 4 -7.69 20.27 -22.99
C ASP A 4 -7.52 20.60 -21.49
N ASN A 5 -7.92 19.70 -20.58
CA ASN A 5 -7.82 19.90 -19.13
C ASN A 5 -6.44 19.52 -18.54
N TRP A 6 -5.50 19.00 -19.33
CA TRP A 6 -4.20 18.54 -18.82
C TRP A 6 -3.37 19.63 -18.14
N ILE A 7 -3.49 20.88 -18.58
CA ILE A 7 -2.79 22.01 -17.93
C ILE A 7 -3.28 22.21 -16.49
N ASN A 8 -4.57 22.06 -16.23
CA ASN A 8 -5.11 22.22 -14.89
C ASN A 8 -4.71 21.05 -13.99
N ILE A 9 -4.76 19.82 -14.52
CA ILE A 9 -4.30 18.62 -13.79
C ILE A 9 -2.82 18.74 -13.45
N ALA A 10 -1.98 19.15 -14.42
CA ALA A 10 -0.55 19.30 -14.21
C ALA A 10 -0.23 20.37 -13.15
N LYS A 11 -1.00 21.48 -13.10
CA LYS A 11 -0.89 22.46 -12.02
C LYS A 11 -1.35 21.90 -10.68
N GLU A 12 -2.44 21.15 -10.64
CA GLU A 12 -3.00 20.56 -9.42
C GLU A 12 -2.03 19.57 -8.76
N VAL A 13 -1.35 18.73 -9.55
CA VAL A 13 -0.34 17.78 -9.06
C VAL A 13 1.06 18.40 -8.91
N GLY A 14 1.20 19.70 -9.20
CA GLY A 14 2.48 20.40 -9.10
C GLY A 14 3.52 20.04 -10.18
N ALA A 15 3.10 19.42 -11.28
CA ALA A 15 3.95 19.12 -12.44
C ALA A 15 4.30 20.37 -13.28
N ILE A 16 3.65 21.51 -13.02
CA ILE A 16 4.00 22.83 -13.55
C ILE A 16 4.30 23.76 -12.37
N SER A 17 5.53 24.27 -12.29
CA SER A 17 5.95 25.25 -11.27
C SER A 17 5.45 26.66 -11.57
N GLU A 18 5.59 27.58 -10.59
CA GLU A 18 5.15 28.98 -10.73
C GLU A 18 5.83 29.75 -11.87
N ASP A 19 7.06 29.36 -12.23
CA ASP A 19 7.82 29.93 -13.35
C ASP A 19 7.49 29.27 -14.72
N GLY A 20 6.62 28.26 -14.72
CA GLY A 20 6.15 27.56 -15.92
C GLY A 20 7.02 26.39 -16.37
N CYS A 21 8.00 25.94 -15.57
CA CYS A 21 8.75 24.73 -15.90
C CYS A 21 7.89 23.48 -15.72
N GLU A 22 8.04 22.52 -16.64
CA GLU A 22 7.32 21.24 -16.61
C GLU A 22 8.24 20.10 -16.14
N PHE A 23 7.71 19.24 -15.27
CA PHE A 23 8.38 18.03 -14.79
C PHE A 23 7.34 16.99 -14.37
N SER A 24 7.76 15.75 -14.21
CA SER A 24 6.86 14.66 -13.78
C SER A 24 7.59 13.63 -12.95
N SER A 25 6.84 12.90 -12.15
CA SER A 25 7.27 11.76 -11.37
C SER A 25 6.18 10.68 -11.39
N SER A 26 6.53 9.44 -11.05
CA SER A 26 5.53 8.37 -10.91
C SER A 26 4.42 8.76 -9.93
N THR A 27 4.77 9.43 -8.82
CA THR A 27 3.79 9.93 -7.84
C THR A 27 2.82 10.93 -8.46
N MET A 28 3.31 11.93 -9.20
CA MET A 28 2.47 12.91 -9.89
C MET A 28 1.56 12.27 -10.95
N ALA A 29 2.07 11.26 -11.67
CA ALA A 29 1.28 10.52 -12.64
C ALA A 29 0.15 9.73 -11.96
N CYS A 30 0.42 9.07 -10.83
CA CYS A 30 -0.62 8.38 -10.06
C CYS A 30 -1.67 9.36 -9.51
N GLU A 31 -1.26 10.52 -9.00
CA GLU A 31 -2.19 11.56 -8.54
C GLU A 31 -3.07 12.09 -9.68
N ALA A 32 -2.50 12.29 -10.87
CA ALA A 32 -3.24 12.69 -12.06
C ALA A 32 -4.26 11.62 -12.48
N ILE A 33 -3.91 10.34 -12.39
CA ILE A 33 -4.82 9.22 -12.65
C ILE A 33 -6.00 9.26 -11.65
N GLU A 34 -5.75 9.52 -10.37
CA GLU A 34 -6.83 9.65 -9.37
C GLU A 34 -7.78 10.81 -9.68
N ILE A 35 -7.26 11.93 -10.18
CA ILE A 35 -8.08 13.07 -10.62
C ILE A 35 -8.96 12.65 -11.82
N LEU A 36 -8.38 11.95 -12.80
CA LEU A 36 -9.11 11.51 -14.01
C LEU A 36 -10.19 10.48 -13.70
N LEU A 37 -9.93 9.52 -12.81
CA LEU A 37 -10.88 8.49 -12.42
C LEU A 37 -11.89 8.98 -11.39
N GLY A 38 -11.56 10.03 -10.64
CA GLY A 38 -12.32 10.58 -9.54
C GLY A 38 -12.01 9.86 -8.23
N LYS A 39 -11.44 10.59 -7.26
CA LYS A 39 -11.10 10.07 -5.92
C LYS A 39 -12.29 9.39 -5.24
N ASP A 40 -13.50 9.94 -5.37
CA ASP A 40 -14.70 9.32 -4.77
C ASP A 40 -15.09 8.00 -5.45
N ASN A 41 -14.85 7.86 -6.75
CA ASN A 41 -15.07 6.59 -7.45
C ASN A 41 -14.09 5.52 -6.96
N LEU A 42 -12.83 5.89 -6.68
CA LEU A 42 -11.83 4.98 -6.12
C LEU A 42 -12.16 4.56 -4.68
N LYS A 43 -12.70 5.48 -3.86
CA LYS A 43 -13.23 5.15 -2.53
C LYS A 43 -14.44 4.22 -2.61
N GLU A 44 -15.37 4.49 -3.52
CA GLU A 44 -16.52 3.60 -3.72
C GLU A 44 -16.10 2.23 -4.26
N ALA A 45 -15.02 2.15 -5.05
CA ALA A 45 -14.44 0.88 -5.49
C ALA A 45 -13.98 0.02 -4.29
N VAL A 46 -13.34 0.63 -3.29
CA VAL A 46 -13.00 -0.04 -2.02
C VAL A 46 -14.24 -0.55 -1.31
N ARG A 47 -15.27 0.30 -1.14
CA ARG A 47 -16.53 -0.13 -0.50
C ARG A 47 -17.22 -1.25 -1.28
N TYR A 48 -17.15 -1.22 -2.61
CA TYR A 48 -17.69 -2.25 -3.49
C TYR A 48 -16.97 -3.59 -3.29
N TYR A 49 -15.65 -3.57 -3.14
CA TYR A 49 -14.82 -4.73 -2.83
C TYR A 49 -15.18 -5.35 -1.46
N VAL A 50 -15.20 -4.51 -0.42
CA VAL A 50 -15.50 -4.91 0.96
C VAL A 50 -16.93 -5.46 1.07
N ALA A 51 -17.89 -4.89 0.34
CA ALA A 51 -19.27 -5.41 0.25
C ALA A 51 -19.39 -6.72 -0.55
N HIS A 52 -18.28 -7.31 -1.00
CA HIS A 52 -18.19 -8.55 -1.75
C HIS A 52 -19.07 -8.63 -3.01
N LYS A 53 -19.25 -7.49 -3.69
CA LYS A 53 -20.12 -7.42 -4.87
C LYS A 53 -19.50 -8.12 -6.10
N PRO A 54 -20.31 -8.60 -7.07
CA PRO A 54 -19.79 -9.25 -8.27
C PRO A 54 -18.78 -8.37 -9.03
N GLY A 55 -17.66 -8.96 -9.44
CA GLY A 55 -16.57 -8.25 -10.12
C GLY A 55 -15.48 -7.70 -9.19
N LYS A 56 -15.59 -7.90 -7.86
CA LYS A 56 -14.63 -7.38 -6.88
C LYS A 56 -13.17 -7.76 -7.16
N GLU A 57 -12.89 -8.97 -7.64
CA GLU A 57 -11.51 -9.41 -7.89
C GLU A 57 -10.86 -8.68 -9.07
N LEU A 58 -11.63 -8.40 -10.13
CA LEU A 58 -11.14 -7.56 -11.22
C LEU A 58 -10.85 -6.15 -10.72
N LEU A 59 -11.75 -5.61 -9.88
CA LEU A 59 -11.59 -4.31 -9.26
C LEU A 59 -10.35 -4.26 -8.35
N ARG A 60 -10.10 -5.31 -7.56
CA ARG A 60 -8.86 -5.48 -6.78
C ARG A 60 -7.62 -5.43 -7.66
N GLY A 61 -7.64 -6.15 -8.79
CA GLY A 61 -6.56 -6.11 -9.77
C GLY A 61 -6.33 -4.71 -10.36
N VAL A 62 -7.41 -3.98 -10.68
CA VAL A 62 -7.31 -2.59 -11.13
C VAL A 62 -6.69 -1.70 -10.06
N LEU A 63 -7.17 -1.78 -8.81
CA LEU A 63 -6.63 -0.96 -7.72
C LEU A 63 -5.16 -1.29 -7.42
N TRP A 64 -4.77 -2.57 -7.52
CA TRP A 64 -3.36 -2.96 -7.42
C TRP A 64 -2.52 -2.27 -8.50
N GLN A 65 -2.93 -2.25 -9.76
CA GLN A 65 -2.13 -1.57 -10.79
C GLN A 65 -1.97 -0.06 -10.58
N LEU A 66 -2.86 0.58 -9.83
CA LEU A 66 -2.90 2.03 -9.69
C LEU A 66 -2.32 2.54 -8.36
N HIS A 67 -2.27 1.70 -7.33
CA HIS A 67 -1.94 2.08 -5.95
C HIS A 67 -2.54 3.45 -5.50
N PRO A 68 -3.87 3.67 -5.64
CA PRO A 68 -4.43 4.99 -5.41
C PRO A 68 -4.45 5.32 -3.91
N TYR A 69 -3.91 6.48 -3.56
CA TYR A 69 -3.88 7.00 -2.21
C TYR A 69 -5.29 7.14 -1.63
N SER A 70 -6.26 7.61 -2.41
CA SER A 70 -7.65 7.70 -1.94
C SER A 70 -8.27 6.34 -1.60
N ALA A 71 -7.90 5.27 -2.29
CA ALA A 71 -8.34 3.90 -1.95
C ALA A 71 -7.63 3.38 -0.70
N MET A 72 -6.34 3.66 -0.56
CA MET A 72 -5.54 3.33 0.61
C MET A 72 -6.12 3.99 1.88
N GLU A 73 -6.44 5.29 1.81
CA GLU A 73 -7.09 6.03 2.91
C GLU A 73 -8.48 5.48 3.24
N GLU A 74 -9.26 5.07 2.24
CA GLU A 74 -10.58 4.50 2.48
C GLU A 74 -10.51 3.13 3.15
N CYS A 75 -9.54 2.28 2.79
CA CYS A 75 -9.30 1.02 3.49
C CYS A 75 -8.99 1.28 4.98
N TYR A 76 -8.09 2.23 5.27
CA TYR A 76 -7.78 2.59 6.65
C TYR A 76 -9.00 3.18 7.39
N LYS A 77 -9.80 4.00 6.71
CA LYS A 77 -11.04 4.55 7.27
C LYS A 77 -12.03 3.44 7.65
N ILE A 78 -12.28 2.47 6.77
CA ILE A 78 -13.16 1.32 7.07
C ILE A 78 -12.62 0.53 8.26
N PHE A 79 -11.32 0.28 8.31
CA PHE A 79 -10.68 -0.36 9.45
C PHE A 79 -10.95 0.40 10.76
N LYS A 80 -10.82 1.73 10.77
CA LYS A 80 -11.04 2.54 11.98
C LYS A 80 -12.50 2.63 12.40
N GLU A 81 -13.40 2.85 11.43
CA GLU A 81 -14.76 3.30 11.70
C GLU A 81 -15.82 2.19 11.62
N SER A 82 -15.56 1.09 10.91
CA SER A 82 -16.56 0.03 10.80
C SER A 82 -16.79 -0.63 12.16
N ASN A 83 -18.05 -1.01 12.42
CA ASN A 83 -18.42 -1.86 13.56
C ASN A 83 -18.46 -3.34 13.17
N ASN A 84 -18.32 -3.66 11.88
CA ASN A 84 -18.28 -5.02 11.37
C ASN A 84 -16.81 -5.47 11.28
N LEU A 85 -16.49 -6.55 12.01
CA LEU A 85 -15.13 -7.08 12.05
C LEU A 85 -14.67 -7.64 10.70
N ASP A 86 -15.57 -8.25 9.92
CA ASP A 86 -15.24 -8.80 8.61
C ASP A 86 -14.87 -7.68 7.64
N GLU A 87 -15.59 -6.56 7.67
CA GLU A 87 -15.26 -5.38 6.86
C GLU A 87 -13.89 -4.79 7.22
N LYS A 88 -13.51 -4.79 8.51
CA LYS A 88 -12.17 -4.37 8.92
C LYS A 88 -11.12 -5.29 8.34
N ILE A 89 -11.32 -6.61 8.44
CA ILE A 89 -10.37 -7.61 7.92
C ILE A 89 -10.22 -7.45 6.40
N ASP A 90 -11.33 -7.36 5.67
CA ASP A 90 -11.34 -7.21 4.21
C ASP A 90 -10.70 -5.90 3.76
N ALA A 91 -10.89 -4.82 4.52
CA ALA A 91 -10.26 -3.55 4.23
C ALA A 91 -8.73 -3.64 4.35
N ILE A 92 -8.19 -4.32 5.37
CA ILE A 92 -6.74 -4.52 5.51
C ILE A 92 -6.20 -5.52 4.48
N GLU A 93 -6.98 -6.54 4.13
CA GLU A 93 -6.64 -7.46 3.04
C GLU A 93 -6.49 -6.70 1.71
N LEU A 94 -7.44 -5.83 1.37
CA LEU A 94 -7.34 -5.01 0.17
C LEU A 94 -6.18 -4.02 0.29
N LEU A 95 -6.02 -3.39 1.45
CA LEU A 95 -4.94 -2.43 1.73
C LEU A 95 -3.57 -3.00 1.36
N ARG A 96 -3.31 -4.27 1.68
CA ARG A 96 -2.07 -4.97 1.33
C ARG A 96 -1.68 -4.82 -0.14
N VAL A 97 -2.62 -4.88 -1.08
CA VAL A 97 -2.31 -4.85 -2.52
C VAL A 97 -2.47 -3.47 -3.16
N VAL A 98 -3.14 -2.52 -2.49
CA VAL A 98 -3.34 -1.15 -3.01
C VAL A 98 -2.40 -0.13 -2.38
N ALA A 99 -1.73 -0.50 -1.28
CA ALA A 99 -0.85 0.39 -0.55
C ALA A 99 0.47 0.67 -1.27
N ASP A 100 1.09 1.78 -0.87
CA ASP A 100 2.52 2.05 -1.03
C ASP A 100 3.15 2.31 0.34
N LYS A 101 4.43 2.71 0.38
CA LYS A 101 5.16 2.94 1.64
C LYS A 101 4.49 3.89 2.64
N ARG A 102 3.57 4.77 2.21
CA ARG A 102 2.84 5.67 3.11
C ARG A 102 1.97 4.91 4.12
N VAL A 103 1.64 3.64 3.84
CA VAL A 103 0.88 2.77 4.75
C VAL A 103 1.67 2.36 6.00
N LEU A 104 3.00 2.39 5.97
CA LEU A 104 3.86 1.82 7.02
C LEU A 104 3.58 2.44 8.40
N LYS A 105 3.20 3.72 8.45
CA LYS A 105 2.79 4.42 9.68
C LYS A 105 1.55 3.80 10.36
N TRP A 106 0.73 3.03 9.65
CA TRP A 106 -0.47 2.38 10.16
C TRP A 106 -0.24 0.91 10.55
N VAL A 107 0.80 0.27 10.01
CA VAL A 107 1.07 -1.15 10.26
C VAL A 107 1.19 -1.51 11.75
N PRO A 108 1.86 -0.70 12.62
CA PRO A 108 1.89 -0.99 14.05
C PRO A 108 0.50 -1.17 14.68
N GLU A 109 -0.48 -0.36 14.26
CA GLU A 109 -1.85 -0.46 14.75
C GLU A 109 -2.52 -1.79 14.33
N PHE A 110 -2.22 -2.31 13.14
CA PHE A 110 -2.75 -3.59 12.67
C PHE A 110 -2.15 -4.76 13.44
N LEU A 111 -0.84 -4.71 13.73
CA LEU A 111 -0.15 -5.73 14.51
C LEU A 111 -0.62 -5.75 15.97
N GLU A 112 -0.91 -4.60 16.56
CA GLU A 112 -1.41 -4.51 17.94
C GLU A 112 -2.90 -4.86 18.08
N HIS A 113 -3.62 -5.04 16.97
CA HIS A 113 -5.05 -5.35 16.99
C HIS A 113 -5.32 -6.73 17.61
N GLU A 114 -6.41 -6.90 18.36
CA GLU A 114 -6.73 -8.17 19.04
C GLU A 114 -7.09 -9.33 18.08
N ASN A 115 -7.63 -8.98 16.91
CA ASN A 115 -8.06 -9.94 15.90
C ASN A 115 -6.87 -10.49 15.07
N PRO A 116 -6.64 -11.81 15.04
CA PRO A 116 -5.54 -12.41 14.29
C PRO A 116 -5.60 -12.20 12.77
N GLY A 117 -6.78 -12.06 12.17
CA GLY A 117 -6.93 -11.77 10.73
C GLY A 117 -6.34 -10.41 10.37
N ILE A 118 -6.59 -9.40 11.21
CA ILE A 118 -6.01 -8.06 11.05
C ILE A 118 -4.49 -8.09 11.26
N GLN A 119 -4.00 -8.81 12.26
CA GLN A 119 -2.55 -8.98 12.48
C GLN A 119 -1.86 -9.63 11.28
N ASN A 120 -2.46 -10.71 10.76
CA ASN A 120 -1.93 -11.47 9.64
C ASN A 120 -1.90 -10.64 8.36
N TRP A 121 -2.93 -9.86 8.08
CA TRP A 121 -2.90 -8.94 6.95
C TRP A 121 -1.99 -7.74 7.19
N GLY A 122 -1.88 -7.25 8.43
CA GLY A 122 -0.96 -6.18 8.82
C GLY A 122 0.50 -6.52 8.48
N ILE A 123 0.97 -7.71 8.86
CA ILE A 123 2.32 -8.15 8.46
C ILE A 123 2.40 -8.45 6.94
N GLY A 124 1.30 -8.92 6.35
CA GLY A 124 1.20 -9.14 4.91
C GLY A 124 1.32 -7.87 4.06
N VAL A 125 0.95 -6.71 4.60
CA VAL A 125 1.20 -5.39 3.95
C VAL A 125 2.69 -5.17 3.77
N VAL A 126 3.50 -5.44 4.81
CA VAL A 126 4.96 -5.27 4.76
C VAL A 126 5.58 -6.22 3.74
N ASP A 127 5.21 -7.50 3.80
CA ASP A 127 5.65 -8.55 2.87
C ASP A 127 5.35 -8.13 1.40
N GLN A 128 4.15 -7.63 1.14
CA GLN A 128 3.76 -7.21 -0.20
C GLN A 128 4.53 -5.96 -0.69
N LEU A 129 4.82 -5.00 0.18
CA LEU A 129 5.58 -3.81 -0.21
C LEU A 129 7.01 -4.16 -0.59
N LEU A 130 7.68 -5.00 0.22
CA LEU A 130 9.02 -5.50 -0.09
C LEU A 130 9.03 -6.31 -1.39
N PHE A 131 8.11 -7.27 -1.53
CA PHE A 131 7.99 -8.08 -2.74
C PHE A 131 7.74 -7.24 -4.01
N SER A 132 7.08 -6.10 -3.87
CA SER A 132 6.76 -5.20 -4.98
C SER A 132 7.79 -4.09 -5.18
N HIS A 133 8.88 -4.08 -4.41
CA HIS A 133 9.90 -3.01 -4.38
C HIS A 133 9.30 -1.61 -4.17
N LEU A 134 8.28 -1.52 -3.30
CA LEU A 134 7.59 -0.26 -2.95
C LEU A 134 8.14 0.37 -1.67
N CYS A 135 9.01 -0.34 -0.95
CA CYS A 135 9.80 0.14 0.16
C CYS A 135 11.10 -0.67 0.24
N ASP A 136 12.07 -0.13 0.96
CA ASP A 136 13.37 -0.77 1.19
C ASP A 136 13.45 -1.36 2.62
N GLU A 137 14.53 -2.05 2.95
CA GLU A 137 14.73 -2.65 4.28
C GLU A 137 14.65 -1.59 5.39
N GLU A 138 15.30 -0.44 5.19
CA GLU A 138 15.39 0.64 6.16
C GLU A 138 14.02 1.23 6.51
N ASP A 139 13.06 1.15 5.58
CA ASP A 139 11.69 1.62 5.80
C ASP A 139 10.92 0.73 6.78
N VAL A 140 11.30 -0.56 6.90
CA VAL A 140 10.49 -1.59 7.58
C VAL A 140 11.18 -2.25 8.78
N ILE A 141 12.49 -2.05 8.95
CA ILE A 141 13.31 -2.74 9.97
C ILE A 141 12.70 -2.65 11.38
N GLU A 142 12.24 -1.46 11.80
CA GLU A 142 11.63 -1.28 13.12
C GLU A 142 10.31 -2.03 13.29
N ILE A 143 9.55 -2.19 12.21
CA ILE A 143 8.30 -2.95 12.20
C ILE A 143 8.62 -4.44 12.30
N LEU A 144 9.62 -4.92 11.56
CA LEU A 144 10.02 -6.32 11.54
C LEU A 144 10.63 -6.75 12.89
N ASP A 145 11.43 -5.91 13.53
CA ASP A 145 11.96 -6.16 14.88
C ASP A 145 10.84 -6.38 15.92
N LYS A 146 9.78 -5.58 15.84
CA LYS A 146 8.58 -5.76 16.68
C LYS A 146 7.84 -7.04 16.30
N ALA A 147 7.68 -7.32 15.00
CA ALA A 147 6.98 -8.48 14.49
C ALA A 147 7.64 -9.81 14.91
N ARG A 148 8.98 -9.88 14.98
CA ARG A 148 9.73 -11.06 15.47
C ARG A 148 9.45 -11.42 16.92
N ASN A 149 9.09 -10.42 17.73
CA ASN A 149 8.74 -10.60 19.14
C ASN A 149 7.22 -10.67 19.38
N HIS A 150 6.43 -10.69 18.30
CA HIS A 150 4.98 -10.64 18.37
C HIS A 150 4.38 -11.89 19.00
N SER A 151 3.20 -11.80 19.64
CA SER A 151 2.53 -12.93 20.30
C SER A 151 2.02 -13.99 19.30
N SER A 152 1.54 -13.56 18.13
CA SER A 152 1.14 -14.44 17.02
C SER A 152 2.36 -15.12 16.39
N LYS A 153 2.33 -16.45 16.35
CA LYS A 153 3.36 -17.27 15.69
C LYS A 153 3.51 -16.92 14.21
N TYR A 154 2.39 -16.71 13.51
CA TYR A 154 2.38 -16.37 12.08
C TYR A 154 3.13 -15.07 11.80
N VAL A 155 2.88 -14.03 12.60
CA VAL A 155 3.55 -12.73 12.46
C VAL A 155 5.05 -12.86 12.67
N ARG A 156 5.48 -13.65 13.67
CA ARG A 156 6.91 -13.91 13.89
C ARG A 156 7.55 -14.63 12.72
N GLU A 157 6.94 -15.71 12.24
CA GLU A 157 7.47 -16.50 11.12
C GLU A 157 7.59 -15.66 9.85
N LYS A 158 6.57 -14.85 9.55
CA LYS A 158 6.60 -13.91 8.42
C LYS A 158 7.71 -12.88 8.54
N ALA A 159 7.97 -12.34 9.73
CA ALA A 159 9.07 -11.41 9.95
C ALA A 159 10.43 -12.08 9.70
N GLU A 160 10.64 -13.31 10.19
CA GLU A 160 11.89 -14.05 9.95
C GLU A 160 12.08 -14.36 8.46
N GLU A 161 11.03 -14.73 7.73
CA GLU A 161 11.08 -14.93 6.26
C GLU A 161 11.60 -13.67 5.54
N MET A 162 11.11 -12.49 5.90
CA MET A 162 11.54 -11.22 5.30
C MET A 162 13.00 -10.88 5.63
N TYR A 163 13.46 -11.13 6.85
CA TYR A 163 14.88 -10.96 7.20
C TYR A 163 15.82 -11.86 6.41
N LEU A 164 15.39 -13.09 6.10
CA LEU A 164 16.22 -14.01 5.31
C LEU A 164 16.46 -13.46 3.90
N ILE A 165 15.49 -12.74 3.32
CA ILE A 165 15.61 -12.13 2.00
C ILE A 165 16.73 -11.08 2.01
N PHE A 166 16.75 -10.19 3.00
CA PHE A 166 17.77 -9.14 3.11
C PHE A 166 19.19 -9.70 3.19
N ASN A 167 19.40 -10.70 4.05
CA ASN A 167 20.72 -11.34 4.17
C ASN A 167 21.17 -12.03 2.88
N THR A 168 20.24 -12.58 2.10
CA THR A 168 20.59 -13.20 0.81
C THR A 168 20.88 -12.19 -0.29
N GLU A 169 20.31 -10.98 -0.23
CA GLU A 169 20.59 -9.91 -1.19
C GLU A 169 21.97 -9.28 -0.90
N GLU A 170 22.32 -9.03 0.37
CA GLU A 170 23.65 -8.55 0.76
C GLU A 170 24.78 -9.50 0.30
N ASP A 171 24.57 -10.81 0.44
CA ASP A 171 25.55 -11.83 0.01
C ASP A 171 25.78 -11.81 -1.51
N LEU A 172 24.76 -11.45 -2.30
CA LEU A 172 24.86 -11.38 -3.76
C LEU A 172 25.55 -10.10 -4.22
N GLU A 173 25.28 -8.95 -3.59
CA GLU A 173 25.94 -7.68 -3.92
C GLU A 173 27.45 -7.69 -3.60
N GLN A 174 27.86 -8.39 -2.54
CA GLN A 174 29.29 -8.54 -2.20
C GLN A 174 30.06 -9.34 -3.26
N ILE A 175 29.43 -10.33 -3.93
CA ILE A 175 30.08 -11.12 -4.98
C ILE A 175 30.34 -10.27 -6.24
N ASP A 176 29.44 -9.36 -6.59
CA ASP A 176 29.57 -8.54 -7.81
C ASP A 176 30.60 -7.40 -7.65
N THR A 177 30.85 -6.93 -6.42
CA THR A 177 31.85 -5.88 -6.15
C THR A 177 33.30 -6.37 -6.07
N GLU A 178 33.51 -7.69 -5.94
CA GLU A 178 34.83 -8.33 -5.91
C GLU A 178 35.29 -8.89 -7.28
N SER A 179 34.51 -8.68 -8.35
CA SER A 179 34.80 -9.12 -9.73
C SER A 179 35.29 -8.01 -10.66
#